data_AF-M6GP15-F1
#
_entry.id   AF-M6GP15-F1
#
_cell.length_a   1.000
_cell.length_b   1.000
_cell.length_c   1.000
_cell.angle_alpha   90.00
_cell.angle_beta   90.00
_cell.angle_gamma   90.00
#
_symmetry.space_group_name_H-M   'P 1'
#
loop_
_entity.id
_entity.type
_entity.pdbx_description
1 polymer ?
#
loop_
_entity_poly.entity_id
_entity_poly.type
_entity_poly.pdbx_seq_one_letter_code
_entity_poly.pdbx_strand_id
1 'polypeptide(L)'
;MKSIAYRRDVQDLILSPSKRIKDIGKRFKIENPNPWDYENSYLERISMYPIQDISDCIEKTNPANGQPIPKGSDRFHKKAIFDTCIIANHIVTHAEEDKVTKQYFDRLKILHDEIRRIGKENGQDIQIIGVVAPYSQLIQKWRLTERNEVWKRELRRIHPSNPVPLLDYQDMLDGPDNGNYYYDLIHLNSIGMKKLTFTFAKDFKAILEKETK
;
A
#
# COMPACT_ATOMS: atom_id res chain seq x y z
N MET A 1 -19.84 -9.48 -3.89
CA MET A 1 -19.93 -9.81 -2.44
C MET A 1 -18.66 -9.29 -1.78
N LYS A 2 -18.73 -8.23 -0.94
CA LYS A 2 -17.56 -7.70 -0.23
C LYS A 2 -17.21 -8.66 0.92
N SER A 3 -15.95 -9.10 1.03
CA SER A 3 -15.53 -10.08 2.03
C SER A 3 -15.65 -9.52 3.44
N ILE A 4 -16.55 -10.08 4.24
CA ILE A 4 -16.67 -9.79 5.66
C ILE A 4 -15.60 -10.61 6.39
N ALA A 5 -14.67 -9.95 7.08
CA ALA A 5 -13.68 -10.62 7.92
C ALA A 5 -14.35 -11.14 9.21
N TYR A 6 -15.07 -12.25 9.06
CA TYR A 6 -16.04 -12.80 10.02
C TYR A 6 -15.49 -12.93 11.45
N ARG A 7 -14.22 -13.29 11.60
CA ARG A 7 -13.60 -13.54 12.91
C ARG A 7 -13.41 -12.27 13.76
N ARG A 8 -12.97 -11.17 13.15
CA ARG A 8 -12.77 -9.89 13.85
C ARG A 8 -14.12 -9.22 14.15
N ASP A 9 -15.07 -9.38 13.23
CA ASP A 9 -16.43 -8.87 13.41
C ASP A 9 -17.18 -9.55 14.56
N VAL A 10 -17.00 -10.86 14.75
CA VAL A 10 -17.56 -11.60 15.91
C VAL A 10 -16.88 -11.16 17.21
N GLN A 11 -15.55 -11.00 17.20
CA GLN A 11 -14.82 -10.53 18.37
C GLN A 11 -15.27 -9.12 18.80
N ASP A 12 -15.42 -8.19 17.86
CA ASP A 12 -15.85 -6.82 18.13
C ASP A 12 -17.32 -6.76 18.59
N LEU A 13 -18.18 -7.66 18.09
CA LEU A 13 -19.56 -7.79 18.54
C LEU A 13 -19.65 -8.26 20.00
N ILE A 14 -18.74 -9.13 20.44
CA ILE A 14 -18.70 -9.65 21.82
C ILE A 14 -18.08 -8.61 22.76
N LEU A 15 -16.97 -8.01 22.37
CA LEU A 15 -16.19 -7.10 23.23
C LEU A 15 -16.78 -5.68 23.28
N SER A 16 -17.48 -5.24 22.24
CA SER A 16 -18.09 -3.90 22.18
C SER A 16 -19.36 -3.88 21.32
N PRO A 17 -20.44 -4.53 21.80
CA PRO A 17 -21.65 -4.76 21.00
C PRO A 17 -22.29 -3.48 20.49
N SER A 18 -22.37 -2.44 21.33
CA SER A 18 -22.99 -1.16 21.01
C SER A 18 -22.24 -0.38 19.92
N LYS A 19 -20.91 -0.35 19.98
CA LYS A 19 -20.05 0.25 18.95
C LYS A 19 -20.21 -0.50 17.63
N ARG A 20 -20.20 -1.83 17.68
CA ARG A 20 -20.31 -2.67 16.48
C ARG A 20 -21.68 -2.54 15.79
N ILE A 21 -22.78 -2.57 16.56
CA ILE A 21 -24.13 -2.35 16.03
C ILE A 21 -24.24 -0.97 15.38
N LYS A 22 -23.64 0.07 15.99
CA LYS A 22 -23.59 1.42 15.42
C LYS A 22 -22.79 1.48 14.12
N ASP A 23 -21.65 0.79 14.04
CA ASP A 23 -20.82 0.74 12.84
C ASP A 23 -21.49 -0.04 11.70
N ILE A 24 -22.18 -1.13 12.01
CA ILE A 24 -23.04 -1.87 11.07
C ILE A 24 -24.17 -0.96 10.57
N GLY A 25 -24.87 -0.27 11.48
CA GLY A 25 -25.93 0.68 11.13
C GLY A 25 -25.44 1.85 10.27
N LYS A 26 -24.20 2.33 10.48
CA LYS A 26 -23.57 3.33 9.60
C LYS A 26 -23.29 2.78 8.20
N ARG A 27 -22.82 1.54 8.08
CA ARG A 27 -22.58 0.87 6.79
C ARG A 27 -23.86 0.67 5.98
N PHE A 28 -25.01 0.46 6.65
CA PHE A 28 -26.31 0.37 5.99
C PHE A 28 -26.94 1.73 5.63
N LYS A 29 -26.53 2.82 6.29
CA LYS A 29 -27.05 4.18 6.01
C LYS A 29 -26.34 4.88 4.85
N ILE A 30 -25.21 4.35 4.41
CA ILE A 30 -24.44 4.90 3.30
C ILE A 30 -24.29 3.75 2.30
N GLU A 31 -25.27 3.60 1.41
CA GLU A 31 -24.96 2.92 0.14
C GLU A 31 -23.82 3.73 -0.47
N ASN A 32 -22.61 3.18 -0.49
CA ASN A 32 -21.52 3.84 -1.19
C ASN A 32 -21.84 3.73 -2.69
N PRO A 33 -22.22 4.83 -3.37
CA PRO A 33 -22.53 4.77 -4.79
C PRO A 33 -21.24 4.56 -5.62
N ASN A 34 -20.07 4.76 -5.01
CA ASN A 34 -18.79 4.51 -5.65
C ASN A 34 -18.44 3.01 -5.52
N PRO A 35 -18.25 2.27 -6.62
CA PRO A 35 -17.77 0.88 -6.56
C PRO A 35 -16.36 0.78 -5.95
N TRP A 36 -15.64 1.90 -5.84
CA TRP A 36 -14.29 2.01 -5.33
C TRP A 36 -14.27 2.62 -3.92
N ASP A 37 -14.58 1.82 -2.89
CA ASP A 37 -14.61 2.22 -1.47
C ASP A 37 -13.30 2.85 -0.94
N TYR A 38 -12.20 2.75 -1.70
CA TYR A 38 -10.84 3.08 -1.26
C TYR A 38 -10.15 4.10 -2.16
N GLU A 39 -10.89 4.91 -2.92
CA GLU A 39 -10.29 6.00 -3.68
C GLU A 39 -9.76 7.07 -2.71
N ASN A 40 -8.44 7.29 -2.72
CA ASN A 40 -7.84 8.29 -1.86
C ASN A 40 -8.18 9.69 -2.40
N SER A 41 -9.00 10.43 -1.66
CA SER A 41 -9.45 11.78 -2.00
C SER A 41 -8.57 12.90 -1.44
N TYR A 42 -7.57 12.57 -0.60
CA TYR A 42 -6.69 13.55 0.00
C TYR A 42 -5.91 14.32 -1.07
N LEU A 43 -5.87 15.64 -0.94
CA LEU A 43 -5.10 16.56 -1.80
C LEU A 43 -3.86 17.10 -1.08
N GLU A 44 -3.81 16.87 0.23
CA GLU A 44 -2.70 17.15 1.11
C GLU A 44 -1.43 16.46 0.61
N ARG A 45 -0.30 17.13 0.82
CA ARG A 45 0.98 16.72 0.25
C ARG A 45 2.14 17.03 1.19
N ILE A 46 3.12 16.14 1.24
CA ILE A 46 4.36 16.32 2.02
C ILE A 46 5.03 17.65 1.65
N SER A 47 5.04 18.03 0.37
CA SER A 47 5.68 19.27 -0.12
C SER A 47 5.09 20.57 0.45
N MET A 48 3.95 20.52 1.15
CA MET A 48 3.47 21.65 1.97
C MET A 48 4.41 21.96 3.13
N TYR A 49 5.24 21.01 3.54
CA TYR A 49 6.27 21.14 4.55
C TYR A 49 7.64 21.13 3.85
N PRO A 50 8.52 22.12 4.10
CA PRO A 50 9.83 22.20 3.45
C PRO A 50 10.81 21.21 4.08
N ILE A 51 10.62 19.92 3.84
CA ILE A 51 11.37 18.81 4.46
C ILE A 51 12.61 18.48 3.61
N GLN A 52 13.78 18.40 4.23
CA GLN A 52 15.04 18.03 3.57
C GLN A 52 15.39 16.55 3.76
N ASP A 53 15.18 16.02 4.97
CA ASP A 53 15.49 14.64 5.34
C ASP A 53 14.55 14.14 6.46
N ILE A 54 14.78 12.92 6.97
CA ILE A 54 13.95 12.32 8.01
C ILE A 54 14.05 13.05 9.36
N SER A 55 15.24 13.54 9.74
CA SER A 55 15.41 14.27 11.00
C SER A 55 14.66 15.60 10.94
N ASP A 56 14.83 16.34 9.84
CA ASP A 56 14.12 17.58 9.55
C ASP A 56 12.60 17.36 9.44
N CYS A 57 12.17 16.21 8.89
CA CYS A 57 10.76 15.84 8.87
C CYS A 57 10.18 15.74 10.28
N ILE A 58 10.85 15.02 11.19
CA ILE A 58 10.40 14.83 12.57
C ILE A 58 10.26 16.18 13.26
N GLU A 59 11.28 17.04 13.13
CA GLU A 59 11.28 18.36 13.76
C GLU A 59 10.11 19.23 13.27
N LYS A 60 9.92 19.34 11.95
CA LYS A 60 8.93 20.24 11.34
C LYS A 60 7.50 19.74 11.48
N THR A 61 7.29 18.44 11.49
CA THR A 61 5.95 17.84 11.53
C THR A 61 5.50 17.44 12.93
N ASN A 62 6.37 17.52 13.95
CA ASN A 62 5.99 17.26 15.34
C ASN A 62 4.75 18.09 15.76
N PRO A 63 3.62 17.45 16.13
CA PRO A 63 2.43 18.17 16.57
C PRO A 63 2.65 19.08 17.79
N ALA A 64 3.67 18.80 18.61
CA ALA A 64 4.01 19.56 19.80
C ALA A 64 4.95 20.76 19.56
N ASN A 65 5.47 20.95 18.35
CA ASN A 65 6.48 21.98 18.06
C ASN A 65 5.93 23.42 17.96
N GLY A 66 4.61 23.61 18.04
CA GLY A 66 3.97 24.91 17.90
C GLY A 66 4.09 25.58 16.53
N GLN A 67 4.71 24.92 15.53
CA GLN A 67 4.84 25.47 14.19
C GLN A 67 3.48 25.52 13.47
N PRO A 68 3.19 26.60 12.73
CA PRO A 68 1.93 26.77 12.03
C PRO A 68 1.72 25.66 11.00
N ILE A 69 0.47 25.24 10.84
CA ILE A 69 0.08 24.27 9.81
C ILE A 69 -0.03 25.04 8.49
N PRO A 70 0.64 24.59 7.41
CA PRO A 70 0.54 25.23 6.10
C PRO A 70 -0.90 25.28 5.57
N LYS A 71 -1.21 26.29 4.77
CA LYS A 71 -2.52 26.41 4.12
C LYS A 71 -2.78 25.19 3.21
N GLY A 72 -3.94 24.56 3.38
CA GLY A 72 -4.31 23.34 2.64
C GLY A 72 -3.88 22.04 3.31
N SER A 73 -3.23 22.11 4.47
CA SER A 73 -2.98 20.98 5.37
C SER A 73 -3.85 21.11 6.63
N ASP A 74 -3.88 20.06 7.45
CA ASP A 74 -4.51 20.07 8.76
C ASP A 74 -3.66 19.34 9.82
N ARG A 75 -4.19 19.25 11.05
CA ARG A 75 -3.49 18.60 12.17
C ARG A 75 -3.33 17.08 11.97
N PHE A 76 -4.23 16.45 11.22
CA PHE A 76 -4.22 15.01 10.99
C PHE A 76 -3.18 14.65 9.94
N HIS A 77 -3.10 15.41 8.85
CA HIS A 77 -2.06 15.31 7.85
C HIS A 77 -0.67 15.59 8.45
N LYS A 78 -0.52 16.69 9.22
CA LYS A 78 0.74 16.97 9.95
C LYS A 78 1.17 15.78 10.82
N LYS A 79 0.24 15.20 11.58
CA LYS A 79 0.51 14.04 12.43
C LYS A 79 0.85 12.79 11.63
N ALA A 80 0.18 12.53 10.50
CA ALA A 80 0.45 11.37 9.66
C ALA A 80 1.87 11.39 9.08
N ILE A 81 2.32 12.57 8.62
CA ILE A 81 3.72 12.74 8.19
C ILE A 81 4.66 12.50 9.37
N PHE A 82 4.39 13.09 10.53
CA PHE A 82 5.22 12.88 11.72
C PHE A 82 5.35 11.41 12.11
N ASP A 83 4.22 10.70 12.23
CA ASP A 83 4.19 9.28 12.62
C ASP A 83 5.01 8.43 11.64
N THR A 84 4.88 8.69 10.33
CA THR A 84 5.64 7.95 9.32
C THR A 84 7.12 8.34 9.29
N CYS A 85 7.48 9.58 9.62
CA CYS A 85 8.88 10.00 9.78
C CYS A 85 9.55 9.39 11.01
N ILE A 86 8.83 9.23 12.12
CA ILE A 86 9.32 8.51 13.29
C ILE A 86 9.63 7.05 12.94
N ILE A 87 8.74 6.38 12.20
CA ILE A 87 8.98 5.00 11.74
C ILE A 87 10.18 4.98 10.77
N ALA A 88 10.26 5.93 9.85
CA ALA A 88 11.34 6.07 8.88
C ALA A 88 12.73 6.24 9.50
N ASN A 89 12.80 6.85 10.69
CA ASN A 89 14.05 7.05 11.43
C ASN A 89 14.71 5.74 11.87
N HIS A 90 13.92 4.68 12.02
CA HIS A 90 14.44 3.33 12.24
C HIS A 90 14.74 2.65 10.90
N ILE A 91 15.82 3.10 10.25
CA ILE A 91 16.22 2.58 8.95
C ILE A 91 16.70 1.13 9.10
N VAL A 92 16.03 0.23 8.38
CA VAL A 92 16.54 -1.11 8.15
C VAL A 92 17.56 -1.03 7.02
N THR A 93 18.85 -1.08 7.34
CA THR A 93 19.96 -0.95 6.35
C THR A 93 20.34 -2.28 5.70
N HIS A 94 19.83 -3.39 6.21
CA HIS A 94 20.09 -4.73 5.67
C HIS A 94 18.79 -5.53 5.66
N ALA A 95 18.53 -6.23 4.58
CA ALA A 95 17.43 -7.19 4.49
C ALA A 95 18.01 -8.60 4.59
N GLU A 96 17.84 -9.23 5.74
CA GLU A 96 18.16 -10.65 5.91
C GLU A 96 16.89 -11.47 5.75
N GLU A 97 16.98 -12.53 4.95
CA GLU A 97 15.93 -13.52 4.86
C GLU A 97 15.98 -14.43 6.09
N ASP A 98 14.98 -14.28 6.94
CA ASP A 98 14.83 -15.09 8.14
C ASP A 98 13.75 -16.17 7.97
N LYS A 99 13.53 -16.95 9.04
CA LYS A 99 12.46 -17.97 9.05
C LYS A 99 11.07 -17.36 8.84
N VAL A 100 10.86 -16.12 9.27
CA VAL A 100 9.57 -15.42 9.13
C VAL A 100 9.31 -15.10 7.66
N THR A 101 10.32 -14.62 6.94
CA THR A 101 10.27 -14.34 5.51
C THR A 101 9.93 -15.61 4.72
N LYS A 102 10.57 -16.75 5.04
CA LYS A 102 10.26 -18.04 4.41
C LYS A 102 8.81 -18.46 4.67
N GLN A 103 8.36 -18.40 5.92
CA GLN A 103 6.98 -18.72 6.29
C GLN A 103 5.95 -17.82 5.60
N TYR A 104 6.28 -16.55 5.36
CA TYR A 104 5.43 -15.63 4.63
C TYR A 104 5.20 -16.14 3.20
N PHE A 105 6.26 -16.48 2.46
CA PHE A 105 6.13 -16.97 1.08
C PHE A 105 5.47 -18.35 0.99
N ASP A 106 5.66 -19.21 1.97
CA ASP A 106 4.94 -20.50 2.03
C ASP A 106 3.43 -20.30 2.22
N ARG A 107 3.02 -19.32 3.06
CA ARG A 107 1.60 -18.93 3.19
C ARG A 107 1.07 -18.25 1.94
N LEU A 108 1.88 -17.43 1.28
CA LEU A 108 1.51 -16.77 0.04
C LEU A 108 1.25 -17.81 -1.07
N LYS A 109 2.05 -18.86 -1.14
CA LYS A 109 1.83 -19.99 -2.05
C LYS A 109 0.46 -20.64 -1.82
N ILE A 110 0.11 -20.93 -0.57
CA ILE A 110 -1.19 -21.54 -0.23
C ILE A 110 -2.33 -20.64 -0.73
N LEU A 111 -2.26 -19.33 -0.46
CA LEU A 111 -3.25 -18.36 -0.92
C LEU A 111 -3.38 -18.35 -2.46
N HIS A 112 -2.26 -18.32 -3.18
CA HIS A 112 -2.29 -18.32 -4.64
C HIS A 112 -2.86 -19.62 -5.23
N ASP A 113 -2.49 -20.77 -4.66
CA ASP A 113 -3.01 -22.08 -5.05
C ASP A 113 -4.53 -22.13 -4.84
N GLU A 114 -5.03 -21.61 -3.71
CA GLU A 114 -6.47 -21.53 -3.44
C GLU A 114 -7.21 -20.62 -4.43
N ILE A 115 -6.68 -19.42 -4.70
CA ILE A 115 -7.27 -18.48 -5.67
C ILE A 115 -7.40 -19.16 -7.05
N ARG A 116 -6.32 -19.77 -7.55
CA ARG A 116 -6.31 -20.44 -8.86
C ARG A 116 -7.24 -21.66 -8.88
N ARG A 117 -7.26 -22.46 -7.81
CA ARG A 117 -8.17 -23.61 -7.69
C ARG A 117 -9.63 -23.17 -7.76
N ILE A 118 -10.03 -22.17 -6.96
CA ILE A 118 -11.39 -21.64 -6.95
C ILE A 118 -11.75 -21.05 -8.33
N GLY A 119 -10.85 -20.30 -8.94
CA GLY A 119 -11.01 -19.81 -10.31
C GLY A 119 -11.34 -20.95 -11.26
N LYS A 120 -10.48 -21.98 -11.30
CA LYS A 120 -10.63 -23.14 -12.19
C LYS A 120 -11.94 -23.89 -11.96
N GLU A 121 -12.34 -24.08 -10.70
CA GLU A 121 -13.63 -24.71 -10.35
C GLU A 121 -14.84 -23.91 -10.86
N ASN A 122 -14.67 -22.60 -11.07
CA ASN A 122 -15.70 -21.71 -11.62
C ASN A 122 -15.44 -21.38 -13.11
N GLY A 123 -14.59 -22.14 -13.80
CA GLY A 123 -14.29 -21.95 -15.21
C GLY A 123 -13.48 -20.70 -15.55
N GLN A 124 -12.75 -20.14 -14.57
CA GLN A 124 -11.90 -18.96 -14.72
C GLN A 124 -10.42 -19.32 -14.55
N ASP A 125 -9.57 -18.88 -15.46
CA ASP A 125 -8.12 -18.93 -15.25
C ASP A 125 -7.67 -17.61 -14.62
N ILE A 126 -7.38 -17.64 -13.31
CA ILE A 126 -7.06 -16.42 -12.55
C ILE A 126 -5.54 -16.17 -12.59
N GLN A 127 -5.17 -15.07 -13.26
CA GLN A 127 -3.81 -14.57 -13.26
C GLN A 127 -3.55 -13.72 -12.01
N ILE A 128 -2.41 -13.96 -11.37
CA ILE A 128 -1.96 -13.23 -10.17
C ILE A 128 -0.76 -12.38 -10.56
N ILE A 129 -0.77 -11.11 -10.18
CA ILE A 129 0.31 -10.16 -10.46
C ILE A 129 0.75 -9.53 -9.15
N GLY A 130 2.04 -9.59 -8.86
CA GLY A 130 2.66 -8.86 -7.75
C GLY A 130 2.86 -7.40 -8.12
N VAL A 131 2.60 -6.49 -7.18
CA VAL A 131 2.80 -5.06 -7.38
C VAL A 131 3.59 -4.50 -6.19
N VAL A 132 4.72 -3.85 -6.47
CA VAL A 132 5.45 -3.06 -5.48
C VAL A 132 5.08 -1.60 -5.65
N ALA A 133 4.50 -1.01 -4.61
CA ALA A 133 4.02 0.36 -4.63
C ALA A 133 5.17 1.38 -4.59
N PRO A 134 4.99 2.59 -5.14
CA PRO A 134 5.95 3.68 -5.01
C PRO A 134 6.02 4.19 -3.56
N TYR A 135 7.21 4.58 -3.09
CA TYR A 135 7.43 5.18 -1.76
C TYR A 135 8.02 6.59 -1.87
N SER A 136 7.82 7.45 -0.88
CA SER A 136 8.44 8.79 -0.89
C SER A 136 9.96 8.68 -0.98
N GLN A 137 10.60 9.60 -1.72
CA GLN A 137 12.05 9.67 -1.82
C GLN A 137 12.73 9.95 -0.47
N LEU A 138 12.01 10.52 0.51
CA LEU A 138 12.51 10.66 1.88
C LEU A 138 12.91 9.32 2.51
N ILE A 139 12.29 8.21 2.07
CA ILE A 139 12.59 6.85 2.52
C ILE A 139 13.25 6.00 1.43
N GLN A 140 13.94 6.61 0.47
CA GLN A 140 14.62 5.89 -0.61
C GLN A 140 15.59 4.81 -0.07
N LYS A 141 16.19 5.03 1.11
CA LYS A 141 17.05 4.04 1.79
C LYS A 141 16.36 2.71 2.10
N TRP A 142 15.03 2.65 2.10
CA TRP A 142 14.27 1.41 2.30
C TRP A 142 14.16 0.55 1.03
N ARG A 143 14.47 1.11 -0.14
CA ARG A 143 14.43 0.44 -1.44
C ARG A 143 15.68 -0.43 -1.65
N LEU A 144 15.88 -1.38 -0.75
CA LEU A 144 17.02 -2.30 -0.79
C LEU A 144 16.86 -3.27 -1.96
N THR A 145 17.85 -3.33 -2.84
CA THR A 145 17.87 -4.26 -3.99
C THR A 145 17.68 -5.70 -3.54
N GLU A 146 18.25 -6.07 -2.39
CA GLU A 146 18.15 -7.39 -1.78
C GLU A 146 16.69 -7.79 -1.50
N ARG A 147 15.84 -6.84 -1.08
CA ARG A 147 14.40 -7.10 -0.87
C ARG A 147 13.69 -7.44 -2.17
N ASN A 148 13.98 -6.68 -3.22
CA ASN A 148 13.41 -6.90 -4.54
C ASN A 148 13.82 -8.27 -5.11
N GLU A 149 15.08 -8.67 -4.92
CA GLU A 149 15.56 -9.97 -5.38
C GLU A 149 14.92 -11.13 -4.60
N VAL A 150 14.67 -10.98 -3.30
CA VAL A 150 13.88 -11.96 -2.53
C VAL A 150 12.47 -12.09 -3.12
N TRP A 151 11.76 -10.99 -3.37
CA TRP A 151 10.44 -11.05 -4.01
C TRP A 151 10.45 -11.75 -5.36
N LYS A 152 11.35 -11.35 -6.27
CA LYS A 152 11.46 -11.97 -7.60
C LYS A 152 11.77 -13.47 -7.52
N ARG A 153 12.72 -13.85 -6.66
CA ARG A 153 13.13 -15.25 -6.48
C ARG A 153 12.00 -16.09 -5.90
N GLU A 154 11.36 -15.62 -4.83
CA GLU A 154 10.31 -16.38 -4.15
C GLU A 154 9.03 -16.47 -4.98
N LEU A 155 8.63 -15.41 -5.68
CA LEU A 155 7.49 -15.44 -6.60
C LEU A 155 7.69 -16.41 -7.78
N ARG A 156 8.94 -16.59 -8.25
CA ARG A 156 9.28 -17.64 -9.23
C ARG A 156 9.25 -19.03 -8.61
N ARG A 157 9.70 -19.18 -7.35
CA ARG A 157 9.72 -20.46 -6.64
C ARG A 157 8.32 -21.02 -6.38
N ILE A 158 7.37 -20.18 -5.98
CA ILE A 158 6.03 -20.65 -5.58
C ILE A 158 5.24 -21.28 -6.75
N HIS A 159 5.46 -20.81 -7.99
CA HIS A 159 4.81 -21.33 -9.19
C HIS A 159 5.80 -21.39 -10.37
N PRO A 160 6.67 -22.41 -10.44
CA PRO A 160 7.75 -22.46 -11.43
C PRO A 160 7.25 -22.54 -12.87
N SER A 161 6.09 -23.16 -13.12
CA SER A 161 5.52 -23.33 -14.47
C SER A 161 4.66 -22.14 -14.93
N ASN A 162 4.17 -21.31 -13.99
CA ASN A 162 3.47 -20.06 -14.29
C ASN A 162 3.86 -19.01 -13.22
N PRO A 163 5.10 -18.45 -13.32
CA PRO A 163 5.62 -17.52 -12.33
C PRO A 163 4.77 -16.26 -12.22
N VAL A 164 4.61 -15.75 -11.01
CA VAL A 164 3.87 -14.50 -10.77
C VAL A 164 4.72 -13.33 -11.27
N PRO A 165 4.27 -12.55 -12.27
CA PRO A 165 4.98 -11.34 -12.67
C PRO A 165 4.98 -10.32 -11.52
N LEU A 166 6.08 -9.56 -11.42
CA LEU A 166 6.23 -8.49 -10.44
C LEU A 166 6.36 -7.16 -11.18
N LEU A 167 5.39 -6.28 -10.98
CA LEU A 167 5.43 -4.89 -11.42
C LEU A 167 6.02 -4.04 -10.29
N ASP A 168 7.19 -3.46 -10.52
CA ASP A 168 7.89 -2.63 -9.54
C ASP A 168 7.74 -1.15 -9.92
N TYR A 169 7.09 -0.37 -9.05
CA TYR A 169 6.88 1.06 -9.24
C TYR A 169 7.63 1.91 -8.23
N GLN A 170 8.59 1.36 -7.49
CA GLN A 170 9.20 2.05 -6.34
C GLN A 170 9.78 3.43 -6.67
N ASP A 171 10.32 3.61 -7.88
CA ASP A 171 10.93 4.84 -8.39
C ASP A 171 10.03 5.65 -9.34
N MET A 172 8.80 5.19 -9.61
CA MET A 172 7.91 5.77 -10.62
C MET A 172 7.58 7.26 -10.37
N LEU A 173 7.62 7.70 -9.11
CA LEU A 173 7.28 9.06 -8.68
C LEU A 173 8.51 9.84 -8.20
N ASP A 174 9.71 9.39 -8.54
CA ASP A 174 10.95 10.06 -8.20
C ASP A 174 11.13 11.38 -8.97
N GLY A 175 11.86 12.30 -8.36
CA GLY A 175 12.19 13.60 -8.95
C GLY A 175 11.66 14.78 -8.13
N PRO A 176 11.77 16.00 -8.67
CA PRO A 176 11.53 17.24 -7.92
C PRO A 176 10.10 17.35 -7.37
N ASP A 177 9.15 16.69 -8.02
CA ASP A 177 7.74 16.69 -7.61
C ASP A 177 7.37 15.58 -6.62
N ASN A 178 8.31 14.73 -6.17
CA ASN A 178 7.98 13.55 -5.36
C ASN A 178 7.05 13.90 -4.19
N GLY A 179 7.40 14.91 -3.39
CA GLY A 179 6.60 15.35 -2.25
C GLY A 179 5.18 15.83 -2.58
N ASN A 180 4.87 16.12 -3.84
CA ASN A 180 3.51 16.48 -4.29
C ASN A 180 2.56 15.28 -4.43
N TYR A 181 3.09 14.05 -4.48
CA TYR A 181 2.31 12.85 -4.77
C TYR A 181 1.93 12.02 -3.53
N TYR A 182 2.40 12.44 -2.36
CA TYR A 182 2.30 11.67 -1.13
C TYR A 182 1.55 12.45 -0.05
N TYR A 183 0.59 11.79 0.58
CA TYR A 183 -0.08 12.27 1.79
C TYR A 183 0.85 12.14 3.01
N ASP A 184 1.59 11.04 3.10
CA ASP A 184 2.66 10.82 4.06
C ASP A 184 3.75 9.95 3.41
N LEU A 185 4.80 9.57 4.14
CA LEU A 185 5.99 8.95 3.51
C LEU A 185 5.69 7.62 2.76
N ILE A 186 4.57 6.96 3.05
CA ILE A 186 4.20 5.66 2.48
C ILE A 186 2.87 5.66 1.72
N HIS A 187 1.97 6.62 1.97
CA HIS A 187 0.67 6.71 1.32
C HIS A 187 0.65 7.80 0.24
N LEU A 188 0.25 7.42 -0.98
CA LEU A 188 -0.02 8.36 -2.07
C LEU A 188 -1.23 9.22 -1.75
N ASN A 189 -1.21 10.50 -2.14
CA ASN A 189 -2.42 11.32 -2.22
C ASN A 189 -3.18 11.04 -3.52
N SER A 190 -4.30 11.72 -3.75
CA SER A 190 -5.14 11.55 -4.95
C SER A 190 -4.38 11.78 -6.27
N ILE A 191 -3.40 12.69 -6.30
CA ILE A 191 -2.60 12.98 -7.49
C ILE A 191 -1.64 11.83 -7.76
N GLY A 192 -0.92 11.38 -6.73
CA GLY A 192 -0.01 10.23 -6.83
C GLY A 192 -0.74 8.94 -7.20
N MET A 193 -1.91 8.70 -6.59
CA MET A 193 -2.78 7.57 -6.91
C MET A 193 -3.19 7.58 -8.38
N LYS A 194 -3.66 8.71 -8.93
CA LYS A 194 -4.03 8.81 -10.34
C LYS A 194 -2.87 8.48 -11.27
N LYS A 195 -1.66 8.94 -10.94
CA LYS A 195 -0.45 8.59 -11.71
C LYS A 195 -0.16 7.10 -11.64
N LEU A 196 -0.18 6.50 -10.46
CA LEU A 196 0.05 5.06 -10.28
C LEU A 196 -1.00 4.25 -11.04
N THR A 197 -2.28 4.59 -10.91
CA THR A 197 -3.38 3.91 -11.59
C THR A 197 -3.22 3.97 -13.11
N PHE A 198 -2.83 5.12 -13.67
CA PHE A 198 -2.62 5.25 -15.10
C PHE A 198 -1.45 4.40 -15.60
N THR A 199 -0.31 4.46 -14.92
CA THR A 199 0.86 3.63 -15.27
C THR A 199 0.54 2.15 -15.13
N PHE A 200 -0.06 1.75 -14.00
CA PHE A 200 -0.48 0.38 -13.75
C PHE A 200 -1.46 -0.12 -14.80
N ALA A 201 -2.46 0.67 -15.20
CA ALA A 201 -3.43 0.27 -16.22
C ALA A 201 -2.75 0.03 -17.58
N LYS A 202 -1.75 0.83 -17.95
CA LYS A 202 -0.96 0.65 -19.17
C LYS A 202 -0.18 -0.65 -19.14
N ASP A 203 0.54 -0.91 -18.05
CA ASP A 203 1.39 -2.10 -17.91
C ASP A 203 0.54 -3.37 -17.75
N PHE A 204 -0.57 -3.28 -17.03
CA PHE A 204 -1.54 -4.36 -16.89
C PHE A 204 -2.15 -4.74 -18.24
N LYS A 205 -2.54 -3.76 -19.07
CA LYS A 205 -3.01 -4.03 -20.44
C LYS A 205 -1.96 -4.77 -21.27
N ALA A 206 -0.69 -4.36 -21.18
CA ALA A 206 0.40 -5.02 -21.89
C ALA A 206 0.65 -6.47 -21.44
N ILE A 207 0.37 -6.79 -20.17
CA ILE A 207 0.39 -8.18 -19.67
C ILE A 207 -0.75 -8.98 -20.29
N LEU A 208 -1.98 -8.47 -20.23
CA LEU A 208 -3.16 -9.17 -20.77
C LEU A 208 -3.08 -9.40 -22.29
N GLU A 209 -2.53 -8.45 -23.05
CA GLU A 209 -2.37 -8.58 -24.52
C GLU A 209 -1.31 -9.62 -24.93
N LYS A 210 -0.34 -9.93 -24.06
CA LYS A 210 0.66 -10.98 -24.32
C LYS A 210 0.09 -12.39 -24.17
N GLU A 211 -1.00 -12.55 -23.42
CA GLU A 211 -1.64 -13.85 -23.17
C GLU A 211 -2.70 -14.20 -24.22
N THR A 212 -3.12 -13.23 -25.05
CA THR A 212 -4.11 -13.42 -26.12
C THR A 212 -3.50 -13.74 -27.49
N LYS A 213 -2.17 -13.91 -27.57
CA LYS A 213 -1.43 -14.35 -28.76
C LYS A 213 -0.89 -15.75 -28.58
#